data_AF-A0A9D9J1D4-F1
#
_entry.id   AF-A0A9D9J1D4-F1
#
_cell.length_a   1.000
_cell.length_b   1.000
_cell.length_c   1.000
_cell.angle_alpha   90.00
_cell.angle_beta   90.00
_cell.angle_gamma   90.00
#
_symmetry.space_group_name_H-M   'P 1'
#
loop_
_entity.id
_entity.type
_entity.pdbx_description
1 polymer ?
#
loop_
_entity_poly.entity_id
_entity_poly.type
_entity_poly.pdbx_seq_one_letter_code
_entity_poly.pdbx_strand_id
1 'polypeptide(L)'
;MNNVSERIRYYSFYCWIIGEFYKRDEGFTDKEFYRFIRYAEYLLALIHSGTDGIDGIPGITYALNVRPKSHEFNLQSGTYNSQGNTKRDTYWANAGGIFKQYYASSLKDIALLKENTGRSSVMNISKEKGLVNGHMLAEAFARNVGKDGQKFMEIIRRGTVTSDELDSLEPSFNMRKFPTQSDERDLMIEMLLQKDYPATESESCYRKSTICHFLRHFSRHGTKDDFTRYMYDEFISGHYDDNCILGWYRYHVNDNWQYQCSVILVAFLNQLAGNPDWQEASVAAEELASSILTDLGSEYGKSTLGEVCSSIGHDRIVTPAQHGNLDTAAAPAVVNLLGMYNSNKDLRDIRPDYREAFPRAMNHDFFTFMDEIDNCLETGFQEWLKDFILTGIIHCHYKVALRKYLQTGIASQKFIYENGMIRFLNWSEATHTAPRTDTLFEFLSDLELIDGKGITEKGEKVLKRLKEEEMCRH
;
A
#
# COMPACT_ATOMS: atom_id res chain seq x y z
N MET A 1 6.84 0.76 -4.88
CA MET A 1 5.96 -0.08 -5.72
C MET A 1 4.52 0.41 -5.57
N ASN A 2 3.73 0.38 -6.65
CA ASN A 2 2.34 0.90 -6.65
C ASN A 2 1.35 -0.08 -5.98
N ASN A 3 0.10 0.34 -5.78
CA ASN A 3 -0.97 -0.43 -5.12
C ASN A 3 -2.18 -0.75 -6.03
N VAL A 4 -2.04 -0.61 -7.35
CA VAL A 4 -3.16 -0.76 -8.29
C VAL A 4 -2.95 -1.91 -9.26
N SER A 5 -1.69 -2.22 -9.59
CA SER A 5 -1.36 -3.46 -10.29
C SER A 5 -0.68 -4.43 -9.34
N GLU A 6 -1.11 -5.67 -9.41
CA GLU A 6 -0.41 -6.77 -8.76
C GLU A 6 0.59 -7.44 -9.72
N ARG A 7 0.75 -6.90 -10.93
CA ARG A 7 1.57 -7.52 -11.99
C ARG A 7 2.85 -6.75 -12.24
N ILE A 8 3.99 -7.40 -12.02
CA ILE A 8 5.31 -6.76 -12.13
C ILE A 8 5.66 -6.44 -13.59
N ARG A 9 5.16 -7.20 -14.57
CA ARG A 9 5.45 -7.03 -16.00
C ARG A 9 5.04 -5.67 -16.56
N TYR A 10 4.19 -4.92 -15.84
CA TYR A 10 3.84 -3.54 -16.20
C TYR A 10 5.05 -2.59 -16.22
N TYR A 11 6.08 -2.88 -15.42
CA TYR A 11 7.29 -2.06 -15.37
C TYR A 11 8.01 -2.10 -16.72
N SER A 12 8.09 -3.27 -17.35
CA SER A 12 8.60 -3.41 -18.72
C SER A 12 7.63 -2.88 -19.77
N PHE A 13 6.34 -3.18 -19.64
CA PHE A 13 5.32 -2.73 -20.59
C PHE A 13 5.30 -1.19 -20.72
N TYR A 14 5.33 -0.45 -19.61
CA TYR A 14 5.36 1.00 -19.65
C TYR A 14 6.65 1.53 -20.27
N CYS A 15 7.79 0.90 -19.99
CA CYS A 15 9.04 1.27 -20.66
C CYS A 15 8.93 1.04 -22.17
N TRP A 16 8.43 -0.12 -22.59
CA TRP A 16 8.24 -0.44 -24.01
C TRP A 16 7.28 0.53 -24.72
N ILE A 17 6.08 0.72 -24.18
CA ILE A 17 5.04 1.53 -24.85
C ILE A 17 5.45 3.01 -24.94
N ILE A 18 6.12 3.54 -23.93
CA ILE A 18 6.68 4.90 -23.98
C ILE A 18 7.75 4.96 -25.06
N GLY A 19 8.63 3.96 -25.16
CA GLY A 19 9.64 3.87 -26.21
C GLY A 19 9.04 3.85 -27.61
N GLU A 20 7.99 3.05 -27.81
CA GLU A 20 7.26 2.99 -29.07
C GLU A 20 6.56 4.32 -29.42
N PHE A 21 6.11 5.08 -28.42
CA PHE A 21 5.56 6.41 -28.65
C PHE A 21 6.61 7.38 -29.19
N TYR A 22 7.80 7.42 -28.56
CA TYR A 22 8.88 8.33 -28.95
C TYR A 22 9.61 7.93 -30.25
N LYS A 23 9.32 6.77 -30.85
CA LYS A 23 9.74 6.44 -32.22
C LYS A 23 8.96 7.21 -33.30
N ARG A 24 7.87 7.89 -32.93
CA ARG A 24 7.06 8.76 -33.80
C ARG A 24 7.65 10.19 -33.81
N ASP A 25 7.15 11.06 -34.69
CA ASP A 25 7.59 12.46 -34.80
C ASP A 25 7.62 13.20 -33.45
N GLU A 26 8.60 14.10 -33.28
CA GLU A 26 8.88 14.82 -32.02
C GLU A 26 7.81 15.89 -31.67
N GLY A 27 6.96 16.25 -32.63
CA GLY A 27 5.87 17.21 -32.48
C GLY A 27 4.59 16.57 -31.96
N PHE A 28 4.48 16.37 -30.64
CA PHE A 28 3.25 15.89 -29.99
C PHE A 28 2.86 16.73 -28.77
N THR A 29 1.58 16.72 -28.45
CA THR A 29 1.00 17.34 -27.25
C THR A 29 0.89 16.33 -26.11
N ASP A 30 0.84 16.81 -24.86
CA ASP A 30 0.59 15.96 -23.69
C ASP A 30 -0.69 15.13 -23.83
N LYS A 31 -1.73 15.72 -24.44
CA LYS A 31 -3.00 15.05 -24.70
C LYS A 31 -2.82 13.85 -25.63
N GLU A 32 -1.97 13.96 -26.65
CA GLU A 32 -1.68 12.86 -27.58
C GLU A 32 -0.86 11.76 -26.90
N PHE A 33 0.12 12.14 -26.07
CA PHE A 33 0.88 11.19 -25.26
C PHE A 33 -0.04 10.39 -24.34
N TYR A 34 -0.85 11.07 -23.51
CA TYR A 34 -1.73 10.38 -22.57
C TYR A 34 -2.83 9.60 -23.30
N ARG A 35 -3.38 10.09 -24.42
CA ARG A 35 -4.32 9.29 -25.23
C ARG A 35 -3.69 7.99 -25.69
N PHE A 36 -2.47 8.03 -26.19
CA PHE A 36 -1.75 6.84 -26.66
C PHE A 36 -1.52 5.83 -25.52
N ILE A 37 -1.06 6.29 -24.35
CA ILE A 37 -0.88 5.43 -23.18
C ILE A 37 -2.22 4.84 -22.71
N ARG A 38 -3.28 5.64 -22.63
CA ARG A 38 -4.62 5.17 -22.23
C ARG A 38 -5.18 4.12 -23.17
N TYR A 39 -4.96 4.24 -24.48
CA TYR A 39 -5.34 3.23 -25.46
C TYR A 39 -4.62 1.91 -25.21
N ALA A 40 -3.31 1.97 -24.95
CA ALA A 40 -2.51 0.80 -24.65
C ALA A 40 -2.95 0.10 -23.35
N GLU A 41 -3.26 0.88 -22.31
CA GLU A 41 -3.78 0.37 -21.04
C GLU A 41 -5.13 -0.33 -21.22
N TYR A 42 -6.07 0.31 -21.93
CA TYR A 42 -7.39 -0.28 -22.16
C TYR A 42 -7.32 -1.51 -23.06
N LEU A 43 -6.47 -1.49 -24.10
CA LEU A 43 -6.23 -2.65 -24.94
C LEU A 43 -5.68 -3.83 -24.14
N LEU A 44 -4.73 -3.58 -23.22
CA LEU A 44 -4.19 -4.62 -22.35
C LEU A 44 -5.25 -5.21 -21.42
N ALA A 45 -6.15 -4.38 -20.88
CA ALA A 45 -7.28 -4.86 -20.09
C ALA A 45 -8.27 -5.71 -20.92
N LEU A 46 -8.53 -5.33 -22.19
CA LEU A 46 -9.36 -6.10 -23.11
C LEU A 46 -8.74 -7.45 -23.49
N ILE A 47 -7.43 -7.49 -23.72
CA ILE A 47 -6.70 -8.75 -24.00
C ILE A 47 -6.95 -9.74 -22.86
N HIS A 48 -6.81 -9.26 -21.62
CA HIS A 48 -6.97 -10.06 -20.43
C HIS A 48 -8.41 -10.38 -20.04
N SER A 49 -9.43 -9.66 -20.52
CA SER A 49 -10.82 -9.94 -20.11
C SER A 49 -11.45 -11.19 -20.74
N GLY A 50 -10.70 -11.97 -21.53
CA GLY A 50 -11.15 -13.22 -22.15
C GLY A 50 -10.68 -14.48 -21.45
N THR A 51 -9.92 -14.34 -20.38
CA THR A 51 -9.45 -15.47 -19.57
C THR A 51 -10.06 -15.37 -18.18
N ASP A 52 -10.62 -16.47 -17.69
CA ASP A 52 -11.29 -16.53 -16.39
C ASP A 52 -10.29 -16.33 -15.23
N GLY A 53 -10.75 -15.71 -14.14
CA GLY A 53 -9.98 -15.58 -12.90
C GLY A 53 -8.80 -14.61 -12.97
N ILE A 54 -8.85 -13.60 -13.85
CA ILE A 54 -7.81 -12.57 -13.92
C ILE A 54 -8.08 -11.41 -12.98
N ASP A 55 -7.20 -11.30 -12.00
CA ASP A 55 -7.05 -10.19 -11.07
C ASP A 55 -5.72 -9.44 -11.27
N GLY A 56 -5.64 -8.21 -10.73
CA GLY A 56 -4.43 -7.40 -10.73
C GLY A 56 -4.14 -6.64 -12.03
N ILE A 57 -5.07 -6.65 -12.99
CA ILE A 57 -5.01 -5.90 -14.26
C ILE A 57 -5.88 -4.64 -14.14
N PRO A 58 -5.28 -3.44 -14.13
CA PRO A 58 -6.07 -2.21 -14.01
C PRO A 58 -7.01 -2.01 -15.20
N GLY A 59 -8.27 -1.66 -14.92
CA GLY A 59 -9.32 -1.53 -15.93
C GLY A 59 -10.04 -2.84 -16.29
N ILE A 60 -9.65 -3.98 -15.71
CA ILE A 60 -10.23 -5.29 -16.02
C ILE A 60 -11.73 -5.37 -15.76
N THR A 61 -12.24 -4.79 -14.67
CA THR A 61 -13.67 -4.78 -14.36
C THR A 61 -14.50 -4.12 -15.46
N TYR A 62 -13.99 -3.03 -16.04
CA TYR A 62 -14.63 -2.37 -17.17
C TYR A 62 -14.56 -3.26 -18.42
N ALA A 63 -13.39 -3.82 -18.71
CA ALA A 63 -13.18 -4.70 -19.86
C ALA A 63 -14.04 -5.98 -19.81
N LEU A 64 -14.22 -6.60 -18.63
CA LEU A 64 -15.08 -7.76 -18.40
C LEU A 64 -16.56 -7.44 -18.64
N ASN A 65 -16.99 -6.20 -18.36
CA ASN A 65 -18.37 -5.76 -18.62
C ASN A 65 -18.60 -5.44 -20.10
N VAL A 66 -17.57 -4.99 -20.83
CA VAL A 66 -17.69 -4.59 -22.24
C VAL A 66 -17.49 -5.75 -23.19
N ARG A 67 -16.49 -6.62 -22.94
CA ARG A 67 -16.07 -7.67 -23.87
C ARG A 67 -17.19 -8.63 -24.29
N PRO A 68 -18.10 -9.10 -23.41
CA PRO A 68 -19.20 -9.99 -23.80
C PRO A 68 -20.28 -9.35 -24.70
N LYS A 69 -20.28 -8.02 -24.86
CA LYS A 69 -21.36 -7.27 -25.53
C LYS A 69 -21.07 -6.90 -26.99
N SER A 70 -19.85 -7.14 -27.47
CA SER A 70 -19.42 -6.78 -28.82
C SER A 70 -18.33 -7.71 -29.32
N HIS A 71 -18.17 -7.79 -30.64
CA HIS A 71 -17.03 -8.46 -31.27
C HIS A 71 -15.94 -7.49 -31.77
N GLU A 72 -16.26 -6.20 -31.83
CA GLU A 72 -15.34 -5.11 -32.18
C GLU A 72 -15.40 -4.03 -31.11
N PHE A 73 -14.24 -3.54 -30.69
CA PHE A 73 -14.09 -2.60 -29.59
C PHE A 73 -13.40 -1.33 -30.05
N ASN A 74 -14.01 -0.19 -29.75
CA ASN A 74 -13.43 1.11 -30.04
C ASN A 74 -12.65 1.62 -28.81
N LEU A 75 -11.36 1.89 -28.98
CA LEU A 75 -10.49 2.35 -27.90
C LEU A 75 -10.80 3.79 -27.47
N GLN A 76 -11.26 4.66 -28.39
CA GLN A 76 -11.66 6.03 -28.08
C GLN A 76 -12.86 6.05 -27.13
N SER A 77 -13.92 5.29 -27.42
CA SER A 77 -15.13 5.29 -26.59
C SER A 77 -14.93 4.59 -25.24
N GLY A 78 -14.02 3.62 -25.15
CA GLY A 78 -13.66 3.01 -23.87
C GLY A 78 -12.77 3.91 -22.99
N THR A 79 -12.04 4.85 -23.59
CA THR A 79 -11.08 5.72 -22.87
C THR A 79 -11.57 7.14 -22.61
N TYR A 80 -12.51 7.62 -23.42
CA TYR A 80 -13.17 8.92 -23.30
C TYR A 80 -14.66 8.78 -23.61
N ASN A 81 -15.51 9.44 -22.83
CA ASN A 81 -16.93 9.48 -23.13
C ASN A 81 -17.24 10.42 -24.31
N SER A 82 -18.53 10.52 -24.67
CA SER A 82 -19.01 11.33 -25.78
C SER A 82 -18.69 12.83 -25.67
N GLN A 83 -18.42 13.33 -24.46
CA GLN A 83 -18.00 14.71 -24.20
C GLN A 83 -16.47 14.89 -24.23
N GLY A 84 -15.72 13.83 -24.52
CA GLY A 84 -14.25 13.86 -24.55
C GLY A 84 -13.59 13.89 -23.18
N ASN A 85 -14.34 13.58 -22.11
CA ASN A 85 -13.81 13.52 -20.75
C ASN A 85 -13.61 12.06 -20.29
N THR A 86 -12.86 11.87 -19.21
CA THR A 86 -12.48 10.54 -18.70
C THR A 86 -13.32 10.07 -17.51
N LYS A 87 -14.39 10.79 -17.15
CA LYS A 87 -15.19 10.49 -15.95
C LYS A 87 -16.44 9.70 -16.33
N ARG A 88 -16.79 8.72 -15.50
CA ARG A 88 -17.93 7.79 -15.66
C ARG A 88 -17.88 7.03 -17.00
N ASP A 89 -18.28 5.77 -17.00
CA ASP A 89 -18.43 4.95 -18.23
C ASP A 89 -17.16 4.83 -19.12
N THR A 90 -15.97 5.09 -18.57
CA THR A 90 -14.68 4.81 -19.21
C THR A 90 -13.88 3.82 -18.36
N TYR A 91 -12.85 3.21 -18.94
CA TYR A 91 -12.02 2.24 -18.23
C TYR A 91 -11.31 2.83 -17.00
N TRP A 92 -11.01 4.15 -16.99
CA TRP A 92 -10.31 4.80 -15.87
C TRP A 92 -10.57 6.31 -15.76
N ALA A 93 -10.84 6.79 -14.54
CA ALA A 93 -11.28 8.16 -14.28
C ALA A 93 -10.21 9.25 -14.46
N ASN A 94 -8.96 8.97 -14.06
CA ASN A 94 -7.87 9.95 -14.10
C ASN A 94 -7.46 10.24 -15.55
N ALA A 95 -7.40 11.52 -15.95
CA ALA A 95 -7.11 11.93 -17.33
C ALA A 95 -5.74 11.46 -17.86
N GLY A 96 -4.77 11.20 -16.99
CA GLY A 96 -3.46 10.67 -17.37
C GLY A 96 -3.39 9.13 -17.40
N GLY A 97 -4.52 8.44 -17.22
CA GLY A 97 -4.55 6.98 -17.13
C GLY A 97 -4.01 6.44 -15.81
N ILE A 98 -3.85 5.12 -15.77
CA ILE A 98 -3.26 4.42 -14.62
C ILE A 98 -1.79 4.81 -14.50
N PHE A 99 -1.12 4.99 -15.64
CA PHE A 99 0.27 5.40 -15.75
C PHE A 99 0.56 6.64 -14.91
N LYS A 100 -0.13 7.76 -15.19
CA LYS A 100 0.11 9.03 -14.49
C LYS A 100 -0.23 8.92 -13.01
N GLN A 101 -1.30 8.19 -12.68
CA GLN A 101 -1.82 8.14 -11.32
C GLN A 101 -0.97 7.26 -10.39
N TYR A 102 -0.40 6.16 -10.89
CA TYR A 102 0.22 5.13 -10.04
C TYR A 102 1.65 4.74 -10.42
N TYR A 103 2.04 4.88 -11.69
CA TYR A 103 3.33 4.38 -12.18
C TYR A 103 4.37 5.46 -12.43
N ALA A 104 3.97 6.64 -12.90
CA ALA A 104 4.92 7.67 -13.35
C ALA A 104 5.97 8.00 -12.27
N SER A 105 5.53 8.27 -11.03
CA SER A 105 6.43 8.51 -9.90
C SER A 105 7.20 7.25 -9.50
N SER A 106 6.52 6.12 -9.37
CA SER A 106 7.16 4.85 -8.96
C SER A 106 8.29 4.45 -9.91
N LEU A 107 8.07 4.53 -11.23
CA LEU A 107 9.05 4.20 -12.26
C LEU A 107 10.17 5.24 -12.37
N LYS A 108 9.90 6.50 -11.98
CA LYS A 108 10.93 7.54 -11.84
C LYS A 108 11.86 7.24 -10.66
N ASP A 109 11.30 6.90 -9.51
CA ASP A 109 12.06 6.64 -8.28
C ASP A 109 13.07 5.50 -8.46
N ILE A 110 12.68 4.44 -9.17
CA ILE A 110 13.57 3.31 -9.49
C ILE A 110 14.37 3.48 -10.79
N ALA A 111 14.47 4.72 -11.31
CA ALA A 111 15.27 5.08 -12.48
C ALA A 111 14.92 4.36 -13.79
N LEU A 112 13.69 3.86 -13.95
CA LEU A 112 13.22 3.33 -15.24
C LEU A 112 12.76 4.44 -16.18
N LEU A 113 12.15 5.49 -15.62
CA LEU A 113 11.72 6.68 -16.35
C LEU A 113 12.41 7.93 -15.81
N LYS A 114 12.43 8.98 -16.62
CA LYS A 114 12.90 10.33 -16.27
C LYS A 114 11.99 11.39 -16.88
N GLU A 115 12.11 12.61 -16.41
CA GLU A 115 11.45 13.75 -17.04
C GLU A 115 11.97 13.95 -18.46
N ASN A 116 11.08 14.33 -19.39
CA ASN A 116 11.48 14.63 -20.75
C ASN A 116 12.12 16.04 -20.81
N THR A 117 13.31 16.13 -21.39
CA THR A 117 14.04 17.40 -21.55
C THR A 117 13.17 18.37 -22.37
N GLY A 118 12.77 19.48 -21.76
CA GLY A 118 11.93 20.50 -22.42
C GLY A 118 10.41 20.27 -22.33
N ARG A 119 9.93 19.16 -21.75
CA ARG A 119 8.50 18.89 -21.45
C ARG A 119 8.35 18.14 -20.12
N SER A 120 8.33 18.85 -18.99
CA SER A 120 8.26 18.25 -17.65
C SER A 120 6.94 17.52 -17.33
N SER A 121 5.90 17.73 -18.13
CA SER A 121 4.57 17.14 -17.96
C SER A 121 4.43 15.70 -18.45
N VAL A 122 5.43 15.19 -19.18
CA VAL A 122 5.48 13.82 -19.71
C VAL A 122 6.84 13.16 -19.41
N MET A 123 6.82 11.83 -19.30
CA MET A 123 7.99 11.04 -18.96
C MET A 123 8.66 10.47 -20.23
N ASN A 124 9.93 10.12 -20.12
CA ASN A 124 10.69 9.38 -21.13
C ASN A 124 11.47 8.24 -20.46
N ILE A 125 11.92 7.26 -21.25
CA ILE A 125 12.70 6.12 -20.75
C ILE A 125 14.09 6.59 -20.28
N SER A 126 14.52 6.09 -19.12
CA SER A 126 15.89 6.22 -18.66
C SER A 126 16.85 5.31 -19.43
N LYS A 127 18.07 5.80 -19.67
CA LYS A 127 19.19 5.08 -20.29
C LYS A 127 20.45 5.15 -19.42
N GLU A 128 20.25 5.30 -18.11
CA GLU A 128 21.34 5.43 -17.14
C GLU A 128 22.21 4.17 -17.13
N LYS A 129 23.53 4.35 -17.18
CA LYS A 129 24.49 3.24 -17.27
C LYS A 129 24.78 2.66 -15.88
N GLY A 130 25.17 1.39 -15.82
CA GLY A 130 25.55 0.72 -14.57
C GLY A 130 24.37 0.22 -13.74
N LEU A 131 23.14 0.31 -14.27
CA LEU A 131 21.90 -0.12 -13.64
C LEU A 131 21.01 -0.79 -14.71
N VAL A 132 20.13 -1.69 -14.29
CA VAL A 132 18.94 -2.03 -15.06
C VAL A 132 18.07 -0.78 -15.17
N ASN A 133 17.92 -0.31 -16.40
CA ASN A 133 17.17 0.90 -16.75
C ASN A 133 15.97 0.56 -17.63
N GLY A 134 15.12 1.56 -17.89
CA GLY A 134 13.91 1.36 -18.67
C GLY A 134 14.18 0.92 -20.11
N HIS A 135 15.31 1.28 -20.71
CA HIS A 135 15.62 0.88 -22.08
C HIS A 135 15.87 -0.62 -22.19
N MET A 136 16.59 -1.21 -21.22
CA MET A 136 16.81 -2.65 -21.17
C MET A 136 15.50 -3.43 -21.04
N LEU A 137 14.60 -2.99 -20.15
CA LEU A 137 13.29 -3.61 -19.97
C LEU A 137 12.39 -3.43 -21.21
N ALA A 138 12.43 -2.26 -21.85
CA ALA A 138 11.70 -2.00 -23.09
C ALA A 138 12.13 -2.95 -24.22
N GLU A 139 13.44 -3.17 -24.38
CA GLU A 139 13.96 -4.08 -25.39
C GLU A 139 13.65 -5.55 -25.07
N ALA A 140 13.74 -5.95 -23.80
CA ALA A 140 13.39 -7.30 -23.37
C ALA A 140 11.90 -7.59 -23.60
N PHE A 141 11.01 -6.66 -23.24
CA PHE A 141 9.58 -6.78 -23.54
C PHE A 141 9.33 -6.84 -25.05
N ALA A 142 9.98 -5.99 -25.84
CA ALA A 142 9.85 -5.98 -27.29
C ALA A 142 10.24 -7.32 -27.94
N ARG A 143 11.33 -7.95 -27.46
CA ARG A 143 11.73 -9.30 -27.89
C ARG A 143 10.66 -10.34 -27.58
N ASN A 144 10.06 -10.26 -26.39
CA ASN A 144 9.03 -11.20 -25.96
C ASN A 144 7.73 -11.09 -26.74
N VAL A 145 7.29 -9.88 -27.08
CA VAL A 145 6.06 -9.69 -27.87
C VAL A 145 6.28 -9.86 -29.37
N GLY A 146 7.52 -9.74 -29.86
CA GLY A 146 7.88 -10.00 -31.26
C GLY A 146 6.94 -9.32 -32.27
N LYS A 147 6.36 -10.12 -33.18
CA LYS A 147 5.42 -9.64 -34.20
C LYS A 147 4.10 -9.12 -33.62
N ASP A 148 3.67 -9.63 -32.47
CA ASP A 148 2.45 -9.17 -31.81
C ASP A 148 2.63 -7.76 -31.25
N GLY A 149 3.86 -7.34 -30.95
CA GLY A 149 4.17 -5.94 -30.66
C GLY A 149 3.80 -4.99 -31.80
N GLN A 150 4.05 -5.40 -33.06
CA GLN A 150 3.66 -4.59 -34.23
C GLN A 150 2.14 -4.53 -34.38
N LYS A 151 1.46 -5.68 -34.25
CA LYS A 151 -0.02 -5.74 -34.29
C LYS A 151 -0.65 -4.85 -33.20
N PHE A 152 -0.14 -4.92 -31.97
CA PHE A 152 -0.59 -4.09 -30.85
C PHE A 152 -0.48 -2.60 -31.17
N MET A 153 0.66 -2.19 -31.78
CA MET A 153 0.89 -0.80 -32.19
C MET A 153 -0.02 -0.35 -33.34
N GLU A 154 -0.32 -1.24 -34.29
CA GLU A 154 -1.27 -1.00 -35.38
C GLU A 154 -2.70 -0.82 -34.85
N ILE A 155 -3.11 -1.67 -33.90
CA ILE A 155 -4.41 -1.56 -33.22
C ILE A 155 -4.54 -0.21 -32.51
N ILE A 156 -3.51 0.23 -31.77
CA ILE A 156 -3.56 1.54 -31.10
C ILE A 156 -3.69 2.68 -32.12
N ARG A 157 -3.00 2.60 -33.27
CA ARG A 157 -3.11 3.62 -34.32
C ARG A 157 -4.49 3.63 -34.96
N ARG A 158 -5.06 2.45 -35.24
CA ARG A 158 -6.38 2.28 -35.84
C ARG A 158 -7.50 2.67 -34.87
N GLY A 159 -7.29 2.48 -33.56
CA GLY A 159 -8.25 2.80 -32.51
C GLY A 159 -9.40 1.80 -32.36
N THR A 160 -9.36 0.67 -33.08
CA THR A 160 -10.35 -0.41 -32.99
C THR A 160 -9.66 -1.78 -32.94
N VAL A 161 -10.28 -2.75 -32.27
CA VAL A 161 -9.76 -4.13 -32.12
C VAL A 161 -10.90 -5.15 -32.14
N THR A 162 -10.69 -6.31 -32.77
CA THR A 162 -11.66 -7.41 -32.78
C THR A 162 -11.39 -8.43 -31.68
N SER A 163 -12.38 -9.27 -31.37
CA SER A 163 -12.21 -10.38 -30.42
C SER A 163 -11.08 -11.33 -30.83
N ASP A 164 -11.02 -11.69 -32.12
CA ASP A 164 -9.96 -12.57 -32.65
C ASP A 164 -8.56 -11.95 -32.51
N GLU A 165 -8.43 -10.63 -32.71
CA GLU A 165 -7.18 -9.93 -32.49
C GLU A 165 -6.79 -9.95 -31.00
N LEU A 166 -7.74 -9.73 -30.09
CA LEU A 166 -7.49 -9.82 -28.64
C LEU A 166 -6.99 -11.20 -28.23
N ASP A 167 -7.66 -12.26 -28.70
CA ASP A 167 -7.28 -13.65 -28.42
C ASP A 167 -5.90 -13.98 -28.99
N SER A 168 -5.57 -13.45 -30.17
CA SER A 168 -4.26 -13.66 -30.77
C SER A 168 -3.11 -12.97 -30.02
N LEU A 169 -3.39 -11.90 -29.26
CA LEU A 169 -2.38 -11.13 -28.52
C LEU A 169 -2.14 -11.68 -27.11
N GLU A 170 -3.11 -12.39 -26.51
CA GLU A 170 -3.04 -12.85 -25.11
C GLU A 170 -1.76 -13.60 -24.77
N PRO A 171 -1.29 -14.58 -25.58
CA PRO A 171 -0.11 -15.36 -25.19
C PRO A 171 1.15 -14.50 -25.04
N SER A 172 1.33 -13.50 -25.91
CA SER A 172 2.50 -12.62 -25.93
C SER A 172 2.41 -11.51 -24.87
N PHE A 173 1.20 -11.02 -24.61
CA PHE A 173 0.91 -9.94 -23.66
C PHE A 173 0.51 -10.41 -22.26
N ASN A 174 0.68 -11.70 -21.95
CA ASN A 174 0.31 -12.23 -20.65
C ASN A 174 1.08 -11.53 -19.51
N MET A 175 0.39 -10.81 -18.63
CA MET A 175 1.04 -10.03 -17.57
C MET A 175 1.42 -10.84 -16.31
N ARG A 176 1.03 -12.11 -16.21
CA ARG A 176 1.37 -13.02 -15.10
C ARG A 176 2.56 -13.92 -15.40
N LYS A 177 2.78 -14.21 -16.69
CA LYS A 177 3.79 -15.18 -17.14
C LYS A 177 4.81 -14.49 -18.04
N PHE A 178 6.07 -14.76 -17.76
CA PHE A 178 7.17 -14.42 -18.67
C PHE A 178 7.43 -15.60 -19.62
N PRO A 179 7.81 -15.36 -20.87
CA PRO A 179 8.24 -16.42 -21.79
C PRO A 179 9.43 -17.23 -21.24
N THR A 180 9.52 -18.51 -21.64
CA THR A 180 10.46 -19.51 -21.07
C THR A 180 11.95 -19.24 -21.34
N GLN A 181 12.29 -18.26 -22.20
CA GLN A 181 13.65 -17.85 -22.55
C GLN A 181 13.74 -16.32 -22.63
N SER A 182 13.29 -15.68 -21.55
CA SER A 182 13.17 -14.22 -21.48
C SER A 182 14.19 -13.65 -20.51
N ASP A 183 15.06 -12.78 -21.00
CA ASP A 183 15.93 -11.95 -20.16
C ASP A 183 15.15 -10.86 -19.41
N GLU A 184 13.88 -10.62 -19.78
CA GLU A 184 12.99 -9.67 -19.10
C GLU A 184 12.80 -10.03 -17.62
N ARG A 185 12.68 -11.32 -17.31
CA ARG A 185 12.48 -11.80 -15.94
C ARG A 185 13.72 -11.54 -15.08
N ASP A 186 14.89 -11.89 -15.59
CA ASP A 186 16.15 -11.70 -14.88
C ASP A 186 16.43 -10.22 -14.67
N LEU A 187 16.19 -9.38 -15.69
CA LEU A 187 16.28 -7.92 -15.55
C LEU A 187 15.30 -7.38 -14.51
N MET A 188 14.08 -7.93 -14.44
CA MET A 188 13.10 -7.51 -13.43
C MET A 188 13.54 -7.87 -12.01
N ILE A 189 14.12 -9.05 -11.81
CA ILE A 189 14.71 -9.46 -10.53
C ILE A 189 15.84 -8.49 -10.17
N GLU A 190 16.80 -8.24 -11.06
CA GLU A 190 17.90 -7.30 -10.80
C GLU A 190 17.39 -5.89 -10.50
N MET A 191 16.39 -5.41 -11.23
CA MET A 191 15.76 -4.11 -10.99
C MET A 191 15.14 -4.02 -9.58
N LEU A 192 14.52 -5.11 -9.09
CA LEU A 192 13.98 -5.17 -7.72
C LEU A 192 15.07 -5.16 -6.64
N LEU A 193 16.25 -5.73 -6.95
CA LEU A 193 17.36 -5.89 -6.01
C LEU A 193 18.37 -4.74 -6.05
N GLN A 194 18.20 -3.77 -6.96
CA GLN A 194 18.90 -2.48 -6.91
C GLN A 194 18.52 -1.66 -5.67
N LYS A 195 19.36 -0.66 -5.34
CA LYS A 195 19.05 0.37 -4.34
C LYS A 195 17.70 1.03 -4.60
N ASP A 196 17.08 1.56 -3.57
CA ASP A 196 15.70 2.06 -3.62
C ASP A 196 15.54 3.25 -4.58
N TYR A 197 16.59 4.08 -4.68
CA TYR A 197 16.66 5.24 -5.56
C TYR A 197 17.93 5.19 -6.43
N PRO A 198 17.98 4.34 -7.47
CA PRO A 198 19.18 4.04 -8.25
C PRO A 198 19.89 5.26 -8.85
N ALA A 199 19.12 6.27 -9.26
CA ALA A 199 19.63 7.49 -9.89
C ALA A 199 20.08 8.59 -8.90
N THR A 200 20.13 8.29 -7.60
CA THR A 200 20.49 9.26 -6.55
C THR A 200 21.70 8.80 -5.75
N GLU A 201 22.26 9.67 -4.91
CA GLU A 201 23.33 9.32 -3.96
C GLU A 201 22.82 8.49 -2.76
N SER A 202 21.53 8.17 -2.70
CA SER A 202 20.99 7.33 -1.63
C SER A 202 21.55 5.92 -1.70
N GLU A 203 22.05 5.43 -0.57
CA GLU A 203 22.51 4.04 -0.36
C GLU A 203 21.38 3.11 0.16
N SER A 204 20.15 3.64 0.26
CA SER A 204 19.00 2.91 0.80
C SER A 204 18.72 1.64 0.01
N CYS A 205 18.59 0.52 0.72
CA CYS A 205 18.33 -0.81 0.14
C CYS A 205 17.16 -1.52 0.86
N TYR A 206 16.19 -0.78 1.38
CA TYR A 206 15.09 -1.32 2.18
C TYR A 206 14.19 -2.24 1.37
N ARG A 207 13.95 -1.97 0.08
CA ARG A 207 13.19 -2.86 -0.80
C ARG A 207 13.87 -4.22 -0.93
N LYS A 208 15.17 -4.21 -1.25
CA LYS A 208 15.99 -5.41 -1.38
C LYS A 208 16.03 -6.22 -0.07
N SER A 209 16.24 -5.53 1.05
CA SER A 209 16.27 -6.15 2.39
C SER A 209 14.91 -6.74 2.77
N THR A 210 13.82 -6.03 2.44
CA THR A 210 12.45 -6.55 2.61
C THR A 210 12.23 -7.82 1.77
N ILE A 211 12.68 -7.86 0.52
CA ILE A 211 12.58 -9.07 -0.31
C ILE A 211 13.36 -10.23 0.31
N CYS A 212 14.56 -9.98 0.85
CA CYS A 212 15.36 -10.99 1.54
C CYS A 212 14.60 -11.60 2.73
N HIS A 213 14.10 -10.74 3.63
CA HIS A 213 13.33 -11.16 4.81
C HIS A 213 12.01 -11.84 4.43
N PHE A 214 11.33 -11.35 3.39
CA PHE A 214 10.09 -11.96 2.90
C PHE A 214 10.32 -13.37 2.33
N LEU A 215 11.36 -13.57 1.53
CA LEU A 215 11.73 -14.90 1.04
C LEU A 215 12.15 -15.83 2.18
N ARG A 216 12.83 -15.31 3.21
CA ARG A 216 13.20 -16.05 4.42
C ARG A 216 11.97 -16.51 5.22
N HIS A 217 11.02 -15.61 5.44
CA HIS A 217 9.73 -15.92 6.06
C HIS A 217 8.98 -16.99 5.26
N PHE A 218 8.84 -16.78 3.95
CA PHE A 218 8.12 -17.70 3.08
C PHE A 218 8.79 -19.08 2.99
N SER A 219 10.12 -19.15 2.98
CA SER A 219 10.88 -20.41 3.02
C SER A 219 10.62 -21.21 4.31
N ARG A 220 10.42 -20.53 5.45
CA ARG A 220 10.15 -21.17 6.75
C ARG A 220 8.68 -21.55 6.95
N HIS A 221 7.76 -20.69 6.53
CA HIS A 221 6.35 -20.78 6.89
C HIS A 221 5.43 -21.18 5.72
N GLY A 222 5.90 -21.09 4.48
CA GLY A 222 5.11 -21.41 3.28
C GLY A 222 3.95 -20.45 3.00
N THR A 223 3.87 -19.31 3.70
CA THR A 223 2.82 -18.30 3.53
C THR A 223 3.39 -16.89 3.63
N LYS A 224 2.69 -15.93 3.03
CA LYS A 224 2.94 -14.49 3.16
C LYS A 224 2.34 -13.91 4.44
N ASP A 225 1.39 -14.62 5.03
CA ASP A 225 0.65 -14.15 6.20
C ASP A 225 1.58 -14.00 7.39
N ASP A 226 1.22 -13.11 8.32
CA ASP A 226 2.01 -12.77 9.50
C ASP A 226 3.42 -12.22 9.22
N PHE A 227 3.77 -11.84 7.98
CA PHE A 227 5.08 -11.28 7.68
C PHE A 227 5.43 -10.06 8.54
N THR A 228 4.47 -9.15 8.79
CA THR A 228 4.70 -7.99 9.66
C THR A 228 4.96 -8.38 11.10
N ARG A 229 4.29 -9.45 11.58
CA ARG A 229 4.48 -10.00 12.91
C ARG A 229 5.83 -10.71 13.01
N TYR A 230 6.22 -11.47 11.98
CA TYR A 230 7.56 -12.04 11.86
C TYR A 230 8.64 -10.97 12.00
N MET A 231 8.52 -9.84 11.31
CA MET A 231 9.50 -8.75 11.43
C MET A 231 9.52 -8.10 12.82
N TYR A 232 8.36 -8.00 13.48
CA TYR A 232 8.29 -7.59 14.89
C TYR A 232 9.00 -8.60 15.80
N ASP A 233 8.77 -9.90 15.60
CA ASP A 233 9.36 -10.97 16.39
C ASP A 233 10.89 -11.07 16.19
N GLU A 234 11.39 -10.77 14.98
CA GLU A 234 12.83 -10.69 14.74
C GLU A 234 13.46 -9.51 15.50
N PHE A 235 12.77 -8.35 15.57
CA PHE A 235 13.25 -7.20 16.34
C PHE A 235 13.33 -7.51 17.83
N ILE A 236 12.25 -8.03 18.43
CA ILE A 236 12.24 -8.35 19.87
C ILE A 236 13.27 -9.44 20.23
N SER A 237 13.63 -10.29 19.26
CA SER A 237 14.64 -11.35 19.42
C SER A 237 16.09 -10.84 19.37
N GLY A 238 16.31 -9.53 19.25
CA GLY A 238 17.63 -8.91 19.38
C GLY A 238 18.27 -8.41 18.10
N HIS A 239 17.58 -8.46 16.95
CA HIS A 239 18.12 -7.99 15.67
C HIS A 239 18.00 -6.46 15.50
N TYR A 240 18.46 -5.71 16.51
CA TYR A 240 18.26 -4.25 16.57
C TYR A 240 19.08 -3.47 15.53
N ASP A 241 20.23 -4.00 15.11
CA ASP A 241 21.15 -3.33 14.17
C ASP A 241 20.70 -3.38 12.69
N ASP A 242 19.65 -4.15 12.38
CA ASP A 242 19.07 -4.20 11.04
C ASP A 242 18.01 -3.09 10.87
N ASN A 243 18.35 -2.03 10.14
CA ASN A 243 17.44 -0.93 9.85
C ASN A 243 16.16 -1.35 9.11
N CYS A 244 16.19 -2.43 8.31
CA CYS A 244 14.98 -2.96 7.68
C CYS A 244 14.05 -3.59 8.72
N ILE A 245 14.60 -4.36 9.67
CA ILE A 245 13.84 -4.92 10.80
C ILE A 245 13.28 -3.78 11.67
N LEU A 246 14.10 -2.78 12.02
CA LEU A 246 13.65 -1.59 12.77
C LEU A 246 12.48 -0.88 12.07
N GLY A 247 12.56 -0.69 10.75
CA GLY A 247 11.51 -0.06 9.96
C GLY A 247 10.19 -0.85 9.99
N TRP A 248 10.26 -2.18 9.86
CA TRP A 248 9.08 -3.04 9.94
C TRP A 248 8.51 -3.17 11.34
N TYR A 249 9.36 -3.22 12.37
CA TYR A 249 8.94 -3.15 13.77
C TYR A 249 8.16 -1.86 14.04
N ARG A 250 8.72 -0.72 13.62
CA ARG A 250 8.06 0.60 13.73
C ARG A 250 6.75 0.65 12.98
N TYR A 251 6.69 0.06 11.79
CA TYR A 251 5.44 -0.09 11.05
C TYR A 251 4.42 -0.93 11.83
N HIS A 252 4.80 -2.11 12.32
CA HIS A 252 3.92 -3.03 13.02
C HIS A 252 3.27 -2.39 14.26
N VAL A 253 4.07 -1.75 15.13
CA VAL A 253 3.53 -1.13 16.35
C VAL A 253 2.66 0.09 16.04
N ASN A 254 3.00 0.88 15.03
CA ASN A 254 2.18 2.02 14.63
C ASN A 254 0.87 1.61 13.98
N ASP A 255 0.90 0.58 13.13
CA ASP A 255 -0.27 0.07 12.46
C ASP A 255 -1.28 -0.51 13.46
N ASN A 256 -0.79 -1.32 14.41
CA ASN A 256 -1.64 -1.85 15.48
C ASN A 256 -2.19 -0.73 16.37
N TRP A 257 -1.38 0.26 16.76
CA TRP A 257 -1.83 1.40 17.53
C TRP A 257 -2.96 2.16 16.82
N GLN A 258 -2.78 2.49 15.54
CA GLN A 258 -3.78 3.17 14.73
C GLN A 258 -5.06 2.33 14.56
N TYR A 259 -4.93 1.02 14.41
CA TYR A 259 -6.06 0.10 14.33
C TYR A 259 -6.88 0.11 15.62
N GLN A 260 -6.25 -0.05 16.79
CA GLN A 260 -6.97 -0.02 18.07
C GLN A 260 -7.64 1.34 18.33
N CYS A 261 -6.95 2.46 18.03
CA CYS A 261 -7.56 3.80 18.08
C CYS A 261 -8.77 3.92 17.13
N SER A 262 -8.71 3.30 15.96
CA SER A 262 -9.83 3.28 15.01
C SER A 262 -11.00 2.45 15.52
N VAL A 263 -10.76 1.35 16.23
CA VAL A 263 -11.82 0.56 16.89
C VAL A 263 -12.54 1.42 17.94
N ILE A 264 -11.80 2.17 18.76
CA ILE A 264 -12.38 3.08 19.76
C ILE A 264 -13.17 4.21 19.07
N LEU A 265 -12.64 4.77 17.97
CA LEU A 265 -13.36 5.76 17.17
C LEU A 265 -14.69 5.20 16.62
N VAL A 266 -14.70 3.96 16.14
CA VAL A 266 -15.92 3.33 15.61
C VAL A 266 -16.96 3.15 16.72
N ALA A 267 -16.55 2.68 17.90
CA ALA A 267 -17.46 2.59 19.05
C ALA A 267 -18.02 3.97 19.45
N PHE A 268 -17.17 5.00 19.44
CA PHE A 268 -17.62 6.38 19.67
C PHE A 268 -18.65 6.85 18.63
N LEU A 269 -18.44 6.53 17.35
CA LEU A 269 -19.40 6.85 16.28
C LEU A 269 -20.74 6.11 16.46
N ASN A 270 -20.72 4.85 16.92
CA ASN A 270 -21.94 4.10 17.24
C ASN A 270 -22.74 4.78 18.37
N GLN A 271 -22.06 5.20 19.43
CA GLN A 271 -22.70 5.96 20.52
C GLN A 271 -23.32 7.26 20.00
N LEU A 272 -22.57 8.05 19.21
CA LEU A 272 -23.09 9.29 18.64
C LEU A 272 -24.28 9.07 17.69
N ALA A 273 -24.28 7.98 16.93
CA ALA A 273 -25.39 7.65 16.04
C ALA A 273 -26.67 7.28 16.82
N GLY A 274 -26.53 6.70 18.02
CA GLY A 274 -27.64 6.43 18.94
C GLY A 274 -28.27 7.70 19.52
N ASN A 275 -27.55 8.83 19.52
CA ASN A 275 -28.04 10.14 19.96
C ASN A 275 -27.60 11.23 18.96
N PRO A 276 -28.26 11.37 17.80
CA PRO A 276 -27.73 12.13 16.66
C PRO A 276 -27.83 13.66 16.78
N ASP A 277 -28.33 14.18 17.91
CA ASP A 277 -28.38 15.61 18.20
C ASP A 277 -27.03 16.14 18.72
N TRP A 278 -26.92 17.45 18.90
CA TRP A 278 -25.72 18.08 19.41
C TRP A 278 -25.48 17.69 20.88
N GLN A 279 -24.26 17.26 21.18
CA GLN A 279 -23.83 16.85 22.52
C GLN A 279 -22.55 17.59 22.91
N GLU A 280 -22.30 17.82 24.20
CA GLU A 280 -20.98 18.25 24.64
C GLU A 280 -19.96 17.12 24.43
N ALA A 281 -18.86 17.40 23.73
CA ALA A 281 -17.88 16.37 23.37
C ALA A 281 -17.20 15.74 24.60
N SER A 282 -17.02 16.52 25.68
CA SER A 282 -16.50 16.03 26.96
C SER A 282 -17.46 15.05 27.64
N VAL A 283 -18.77 15.29 27.54
CA VAL A 283 -19.82 14.41 28.08
C VAL A 283 -19.89 13.13 27.26
N ALA A 284 -19.89 13.23 25.93
CA ALA A 284 -19.87 12.05 25.06
C ALA A 284 -18.63 11.18 25.29
N ALA A 285 -17.46 11.78 25.53
CA ALA A 285 -16.24 11.06 25.87
C ALA A 285 -16.32 10.37 27.25
N GLU A 286 -16.90 11.03 28.26
CA GLU A 286 -17.13 10.45 29.59
C GLU A 286 -18.09 9.25 29.54
N GLU A 287 -19.16 9.35 28.76
CA GLU A 287 -20.11 8.26 28.54
C GLU A 287 -19.41 7.03 27.94
N LEU A 288 -18.57 7.22 26.91
CA LEU A 288 -17.82 6.12 26.31
C LEU A 288 -16.80 5.53 27.30
N ALA A 289 -16.08 6.38 28.04
CA ALA A 289 -15.14 5.94 29.06
C ALA A 289 -15.83 5.08 30.13
N SER A 290 -17.02 5.52 30.59
CA SER A 290 -17.83 4.79 31.56
C SER A 290 -18.33 3.44 31.02
N SER A 291 -18.72 3.40 29.74
CA SER A 291 -19.09 2.15 29.06
C SER A 291 -17.92 1.18 29.01
N ILE A 292 -16.75 1.63 28.57
CA ILE A 292 -15.53 0.82 28.52
C ILE A 292 -15.16 0.29 29.90
N LEU A 293 -15.22 1.12 30.95
CA LEU A 293 -14.94 0.68 32.32
C LEU A 293 -15.94 -0.35 32.82
N THR A 294 -17.21 -0.20 32.46
CA THR A 294 -18.25 -1.19 32.81
C THR A 294 -17.93 -2.54 32.19
N ASP A 295 -17.49 -2.55 30.92
CA ASP A 295 -17.11 -3.77 30.21
C ASP A 295 -15.80 -4.40 30.74
N LEU A 296 -14.82 -3.58 31.14
CA LEU A 296 -13.57 -4.06 31.74
C LEU A 296 -13.77 -4.59 33.16
N GLY A 297 -14.69 -4.02 33.91
CA GLY A 297 -14.97 -4.34 35.30
C GLY A 297 -14.82 -3.12 36.21
N SER A 298 -15.78 -2.95 37.14
CA SER A 298 -15.85 -1.79 38.02
C SER A 298 -14.66 -1.62 38.99
N GLU A 299 -13.86 -2.67 39.18
CA GLU A 299 -12.63 -2.63 39.97
C GLU A 299 -11.56 -1.70 39.38
N TYR A 300 -11.52 -1.54 38.05
CA TYR A 300 -10.57 -0.66 37.37
C TYR A 300 -10.94 0.83 37.52
N GLY A 301 -12.20 1.16 37.82
CA GLY A 301 -12.66 2.55 37.92
C GLY A 301 -12.03 3.38 39.05
N LYS A 302 -11.43 2.71 40.04
CA LYS A 302 -10.71 3.36 41.15
C LYS A 302 -9.18 3.21 41.07
N SER A 303 -8.70 2.47 40.08
CA SER A 303 -7.28 2.20 39.90
C SER A 303 -6.59 3.36 39.20
N THR A 304 -5.30 3.54 39.43
CA THR A 304 -4.46 4.40 38.59
C THR A 304 -4.17 3.72 37.25
N LEU A 305 -3.78 4.48 36.23
CA LEU A 305 -3.36 3.91 34.95
C LEU A 305 -2.20 2.91 35.13
N GLY A 306 -1.24 3.21 36.00
CA GLY A 306 -0.10 2.33 36.29
C GLY A 306 -0.51 1.00 36.92
N GLU A 307 -1.49 1.00 37.82
CA GLU A 307 -2.07 -0.23 38.39
C GLU A 307 -2.76 -1.07 37.31
N VAL A 308 -3.54 -0.44 36.43
CA VAL A 308 -4.18 -1.13 35.30
C VAL A 308 -3.13 -1.72 34.35
N CYS A 309 -2.13 -0.94 33.95
CA CYS A 309 -1.02 -1.44 33.14
C CYS A 309 -0.35 -2.65 33.78
N SER A 310 -0.09 -2.62 35.09
CA SER A 310 0.56 -3.74 35.80
C SER A 310 -0.31 -5.01 35.84
N SER A 311 -1.64 -4.87 35.74
CA SER A 311 -2.58 -5.99 35.71
C SER A 311 -2.71 -6.67 34.33
N ILE A 312 -2.34 -5.96 33.26
CA ILE A 312 -2.43 -6.47 31.88
C ILE A 312 -1.15 -7.24 31.55
N GLY A 313 -1.27 -8.57 31.45
CA GLY A 313 -0.14 -9.43 31.09
C GLY A 313 0.49 -9.08 29.74
N HIS A 314 1.80 -9.32 29.62
CA HIS A 314 2.59 -9.03 28.42
C HIS A 314 2.09 -9.76 27.15
N ASP A 315 1.38 -10.89 27.31
CA ASP A 315 0.93 -11.74 26.18
C ASP A 315 -0.52 -11.46 25.73
N ARG A 316 -1.24 -10.53 26.39
CA ARG A 316 -2.64 -10.24 26.07
C ARG A 316 -2.76 -9.28 24.89
N ILE A 317 -2.52 -9.78 23.69
CA ILE A 317 -3.10 -9.22 22.48
C ILE A 317 -4.44 -9.92 22.27
N VAL A 318 -5.53 -9.28 22.71
CA VAL A 318 -6.89 -9.75 22.46
C VAL A 318 -7.13 -9.78 20.94
N THR A 319 -7.50 -10.95 20.45
CA THR A 319 -7.87 -11.30 19.07
C THR A 319 -8.75 -10.24 18.39
N PRO A 320 -8.73 -10.14 17.04
CA PRO A 320 -9.44 -9.09 16.30
C PRO A 320 -10.93 -9.08 16.62
N ALA A 321 -11.52 -7.88 16.64
CA ALA A 321 -12.97 -7.74 16.70
C ALA A 321 -13.60 -8.53 15.55
N GLN A 322 -14.43 -9.53 15.88
CA GLN A 322 -15.24 -10.21 14.89
C GLN A 322 -16.21 -9.19 14.28
N HIS A 323 -16.27 -9.14 12.95
CA HIS A 323 -17.25 -8.32 12.22
C HIS A 323 -18.65 -8.58 12.79
N GLY A 324 -19.29 -7.53 13.32
CA GLY A 324 -20.70 -7.57 13.71
C GLY A 324 -21.04 -7.25 15.17
N ASN A 325 -20.07 -6.98 16.05
CA ASN A 325 -20.39 -6.60 17.45
C ASN A 325 -19.47 -5.50 18.02
N LEU A 326 -19.45 -4.35 17.36
CA LEU A 326 -18.52 -3.24 17.62
C LEU A 326 -18.80 -2.47 18.93
N ASP A 327 -19.99 -2.61 19.52
CA ASP A 327 -20.34 -1.96 20.79
C ASP A 327 -19.56 -2.54 21.99
N THR A 328 -18.97 -3.73 21.83
CA THR A 328 -18.15 -4.41 22.87
C THR A 328 -16.65 -4.43 22.55
N ALA A 329 -16.23 -3.77 21.46
CA ALA A 329 -14.86 -3.86 20.95
C ALA A 329 -13.91 -2.77 21.51
N ALA A 330 -14.44 -1.69 22.10
CA ALA A 330 -13.62 -0.60 22.62
C ALA A 330 -12.81 -1.00 23.86
N ALA A 331 -13.40 -1.76 24.79
CA ALA A 331 -12.68 -2.26 25.95
C ALA A 331 -11.51 -3.19 25.58
N PRO A 332 -11.68 -4.22 24.73
CA PRO A 332 -10.57 -4.98 24.17
C PRO A 332 -9.50 -4.12 23.49
N ALA A 333 -9.90 -3.09 22.74
CA ALA A 333 -8.96 -2.19 22.08
C ALA A 333 -8.09 -1.40 23.06
N VAL A 334 -8.66 -0.92 24.17
CA VAL A 334 -7.90 -0.27 25.25
C VAL A 334 -6.93 -1.25 25.90
N VAL A 335 -7.37 -2.48 26.20
CA VAL A 335 -6.47 -3.52 26.75
C VAL A 335 -5.31 -3.81 25.79
N ASN A 336 -5.59 -3.90 24.49
CA ASN A 336 -4.56 -4.11 23.47
C ASN A 336 -3.55 -2.95 23.43
N LEU A 337 -4.00 -1.70 23.52
CA LEU A 337 -3.10 -0.54 23.57
C LEU A 337 -2.16 -0.58 24.78
N LEU A 338 -2.69 -0.89 25.96
CA LEU A 338 -1.90 -1.00 27.19
C LEU A 338 -0.98 -2.23 27.18
N GLY A 339 -1.43 -3.35 26.61
CA GLY A 339 -0.61 -4.54 26.40
C GLY A 339 0.55 -4.29 25.44
N MET A 340 0.32 -3.51 24.37
CA MET A 340 1.37 -3.05 23.47
C MET A 340 2.38 -2.15 24.20
N TYR A 341 1.92 -1.21 25.03
CA TYR A 341 2.80 -0.40 25.88
C TYR A 341 3.69 -1.30 26.76
N ASN A 342 3.09 -2.27 27.47
CA ASN A 342 3.84 -3.18 28.34
C ASN A 342 4.85 -4.06 27.60
N SER A 343 4.54 -4.48 26.38
CA SER A 343 5.42 -5.33 25.56
C SER A 343 6.60 -4.55 24.97
N ASN A 344 6.52 -3.21 24.91
CA ASN A 344 7.49 -2.37 24.22
C ASN A 344 8.21 -1.36 25.14
N LYS A 345 7.77 -1.18 26.39
CA LYS A 345 8.36 -0.21 27.32
C LYS A 345 9.85 -0.47 27.61
N ASP A 346 10.25 -1.73 27.75
CA ASP A 346 11.65 -2.10 28.05
C ASP A 346 12.55 -2.03 26.80
N LEU A 347 11.96 -2.08 25.60
CA LEU A 347 12.68 -1.92 24.33
C LEU A 347 13.07 -0.47 24.05
N ARG A 348 12.59 0.48 24.85
CA ARG A 348 12.81 1.91 24.61
C ARG A 348 14.27 2.33 24.77
N ASP A 349 14.98 1.73 25.70
CA ASP A 349 16.37 2.06 26.00
C ASP A 349 17.36 1.36 25.05
N ILE A 350 16.90 0.31 24.36
CA ILE A 350 17.71 -0.53 23.48
C ILE A 350 17.54 -0.11 22.01
N ARG A 351 16.53 0.71 21.70
CA ARG A 351 16.19 1.06 20.31
C ARG A 351 17.28 1.97 19.69
N PRO A 352 17.72 1.68 18.45
CA PRO A 352 18.46 2.65 17.65
C PRO A 352 17.65 3.93 17.45
N ASP A 353 18.33 5.07 17.24
CA ASP A 353 17.62 6.30 16.88
C ASP A 353 16.95 6.12 15.51
N TYR A 354 15.62 6.02 15.54
CA TYR A 354 14.82 5.85 14.33
C TYR A 354 15.03 6.98 13.32
N ARG A 355 15.43 8.19 13.77
CA ARG A 355 15.73 9.31 12.88
C ARG A 355 17.09 9.19 12.19
N GLU A 356 18.05 8.48 12.77
CA GLU A 356 19.30 8.17 12.08
C GLU A 356 19.02 7.29 10.86
N ALA A 357 18.19 6.26 11.04
CA ALA A 357 17.79 5.36 9.95
C ALA A 357 16.74 5.98 9.00
N PHE A 358 15.84 6.84 9.52
CA PHE A 358 14.71 7.41 8.78
C PHE A 358 14.50 8.92 9.07
N PRO A 359 15.33 9.82 8.53
CA PRO A 359 15.31 11.26 8.85
C PRO A 359 14.01 11.99 8.51
N ARG A 360 13.16 11.42 7.65
CA ARG A 360 11.89 12.00 7.19
C ARG A 360 10.66 11.50 7.98
N ALA A 361 10.84 10.66 8.99
CA ALA A 361 9.74 10.17 9.81
C ALA A 361 9.06 11.30 10.62
N MET A 362 7.74 11.23 10.77
CA MET A 362 6.96 12.20 11.56
C MET A 362 7.05 11.94 13.07
N ASN A 363 6.79 12.98 13.86
CA ASN A 363 6.95 13.00 15.32
C ASN A 363 5.78 12.43 16.14
N HIS A 364 4.63 12.09 15.53
CA HIS A 364 3.49 11.55 16.29
C HIS A 364 3.25 10.12 15.85
N ASP A 365 3.75 9.20 16.66
CA ASP A 365 3.76 7.76 16.44
C ASP A 365 3.42 7.05 17.77
N PHE A 366 3.39 5.71 17.76
CA PHE A 366 3.13 4.91 18.95
C PHE A 366 4.05 5.24 20.13
N PHE A 367 5.28 5.73 19.87
CA PHE A 367 6.21 6.09 20.94
C PHE A 367 5.81 7.40 21.62
N THR A 368 5.18 8.33 20.90
CA THR A 368 4.57 9.51 21.53
C THR A 368 3.44 9.11 22.46
N PHE A 369 2.56 8.19 22.04
CA PHE A 369 1.50 7.64 22.90
C PHE A 369 2.10 6.97 24.15
N MET A 370 3.17 6.22 23.98
CA MET A 370 3.90 5.60 25.07
C MET A 370 4.50 6.63 26.06
N ASP A 371 5.05 7.75 25.58
CA ASP A 371 5.52 8.85 26.43
C ASP A 371 4.34 9.54 27.15
N GLU A 372 3.17 9.66 26.51
CA GLU A 372 1.94 10.16 27.13
C GLU A 372 1.46 9.24 28.27
N ILE A 373 1.53 7.91 28.10
CA ILE A 373 1.20 6.94 29.16
C ILE A 373 2.11 7.14 30.38
N ASP A 374 3.43 7.26 30.18
CA ASP A 374 4.38 7.40 31.28
C ASP A 374 4.10 8.64 32.14
N ASN A 375 3.69 9.73 31.50
CA ASN A 375 3.34 10.99 32.18
C ASN A 375 2.01 10.92 32.95
N CYS A 376 1.20 9.88 32.72
CA CYS A 376 -0.14 9.72 33.30
C CYS A 376 -0.27 8.47 34.19
N LEU A 377 0.81 7.77 34.54
CA LEU A 377 0.74 6.53 35.33
C LEU A 377 0.03 6.70 36.68
N GLU A 378 0.17 7.87 37.31
CA GLU A 378 -0.47 8.20 38.59
C GLU A 378 -1.90 8.77 38.43
N THR A 379 -2.33 9.06 37.20
CA THR A 379 -3.69 9.55 36.91
C THR A 379 -4.70 8.44 37.13
N GLY A 380 -5.89 8.77 37.64
CA GLY A 380 -6.98 7.81 37.74
C GLY A 380 -7.36 7.26 36.37
N PHE A 381 -7.56 5.94 36.25
CA PHE A 381 -7.75 5.30 34.96
C PHE A 381 -8.97 5.83 34.19
N GLN A 382 -10.08 6.12 34.90
CA GLN A 382 -11.27 6.74 34.29
C GLN A 382 -10.99 8.13 33.72
N GLU A 383 -10.26 8.97 34.49
CA GLU A 383 -9.89 10.32 34.07
C GLU A 383 -8.99 10.27 32.83
N TRP A 384 -7.97 9.42 32.86
CA TRP A 384 -7.08 9.20 31.71
C TRP A 384 -7.85 8.72 30.48
N LEU A 385 -8.76 7.75 30.64
CA LEU A 385 -9.51 7.18 29.52
C LEU A 385 -10.41 8.21 28.85
N LYS A 386 -11.10 9.04 29.64
CA LYS A 386 -11.90 10.16 29.14
C LYS A 386 -11.02 11.14 28.35
N ASP A 387 -9.88 11.54 28.90
CA ASP A 387 -8.97 12.48 28.25
C ASP A 387 -8.37 11.90 26.96
N PHE A 388 -8.04 10.61 26.96
CA PHE A 388 -7.56 9.89 25.77
C PHE A 388 -8.63 9.83 24.68
N ILE A 389 -9.89 9.54 25.02
CA ILE A 389 -11.00 9.56 24.05
C ILE A 389 -11.19 10.97 23.48
N LEU A 390 -11.17 11.99 24.34
CA LEU A 390 -11.38 13.37 23.89
C LEU A 390 -10.24 13.86 22.98
N THR A 391 -8.99 13.66 23.39
CA THR A 391 -7.83 14.25 22.70
C THR A 391 -7.23 13.29 21.66
N GLY A 392 -6.95 12.05 22.06
CA GLY A 392 -6.32 11.02 21.24
C GLY A 392 -7.23 10.43 20.17
N ILE A 393 -8.55 10.43 20.38
CA ILE A 393 -9.52 9.89 19.41
C ILE A 393 -10.28 11.02 18.69
N ILE A 394 -11.06 11.83 19.42
CA ILE A 394 -11.95 12.84 18.80
C ILE A 394 -11.14 13.96 18.15
N HIS A 395 -10.28 14.66 18.90
CA HIS A 395 -9.52 15.79 18.35
C HIS A 395 -8.51 15.34 17.28
N CYS A 396 -7.86 14.20 17.48
CA CYS A 396 -6.94 13.63 16.51
C CYS A 396 -7.64 13.34 15.17
N HIS A 397 -8.77 12.63 15.18
CA HIS A 397 -9.54 12.35 13.96
C HIS A 397 -9.98 13.65 13.27
N TYR A 398 -10.51 14.61 14.03
CA TYR A 398 -10.95 15.89 13.48
C TYR A 398 -9.80 16.64 12.79
N LYS A 399 -8.63 16.72 13.45
CA LYS A 399 -7.42 17.35 12.90
C LYS A 399 -6.92 16.65 11.64
N VAL A 400 -6.90 15.32 11.61
CA VAL A 400 -6.51 14.53 10.44
C VAL A 400 -7.49 14.72 9.29
N ALA A 401 -8.79 14.69 9.56
CA ALA A 401 -9.83 14.87 8.56
C ALA A 401 -9.77 16.27 7.92
N LEU A 402 -9.54 17.32 8.71
CA LEU A 402 -9.33 18.68 8.22
C LEU A 402 -8.05 18.80 7.37
N ARG A 403 -6.94 18.21 7.80
CA ARG A 403 -5.70 18.17 7.01
C ARG A 403 -5.93 17.48 5.66
N LYS A 404 -6.62 16.33 5.64
CA LYS A 404 -6.97 15.61 4.40
C LYS A 404 -7.87 16.44 3.51
N TYR A 405 -8.84 17.16 4.07
CA TYR A 405 -9.70 18.07 3.33
C TYR A 405 -8.90 19.21 2.67
N LEU A 406 -7.98 19.84 3.42
CA LEU A 406 -7.11 20.90 2.88
C LEU A 406 -6.19 20.40 1.76
N GLN A 407 -5.74 19.16 1.84
CA GLN A 407 -4.82 18.56 0.85
C GLN A 407 -5.53 18.00 -0.39
N THR A 408 -6.71 17.41 -0.22
CA THR A 408 -7.38 16.62 -1.28
C THR A 408 -8.72 17.21 -1.72
N GLY A 409 -9.29 18.14 -0.97
CA GLY A 409 -10.66 18.64 -1.14
C GLY A 409 -11.74 17.62 -0.75
N ILE A 410 -11.37 16.44 -0.27
CA ILE A 410 -12.31 15.37 0.11
C ILE A 410 -12.62 15.47 1.60
N ALA A 411 -13.88 15.73 1.93
CA ALA A 411 -14.35 15.74 3.30
C ALA A 411 -14.35 14.29 3.84
N SER A 412 -13.52 14.03 4.85
CA SER A 412 -13.39 12.72 5.49
C SER A 412 -13.84 12.72 6.96
N GLN A 413 -14.48 13.81 7.38
CA GLN A 413 -15.07 13.96 8.71
C GLN A 413 -16.16 12.90 8.93
N LYS A 414 -16.25 12.41 10.16
CA LYS A 414 -17.25 11.40 10.59
C LYS A 414 -18.24 11.97 11.60
N PHE A 415 -17.93 13.15 12.13
CA PHE A 415 -18.76 13.98 12.97
C PHE A 415 -18.42 15.46 12.70
N ILE A 416 -19.31 16.34 13.12
CA ILE A 416 -19.10 17.80 13.17
C ILE A 416 -18.63 18.14 14.59
N TYR A 417 -17.64 19.02 14.73
CA TYR A 417 -17.15 19.51 16.02
C TYR A 417 -17.06 21.03 16.03
N GLU A 418 -17.89 21.69 16.83
CA GLU A 418 -18.03 23.15 16.89
C GLU A 418 -18.30 23.62 18.32
N ASN A 419 -17.53 24.59 18.81
CA ASN A 419 -17.72 25.20 20.14
C ASN A 419 -17.82 24.19 21.30
N GLY A 420 -17.04 23.11 21.25
CA GLY A 420 -17.08 22.03 22.25
C GLY A 420 -18.24 21.04 22.06
N MET A 421 -19.12 21.28 21.11
CA MET A 421 -20.23 20.41 20.76
C MET A 421 -19.82 19.46 19.63
N ILE A 422 -20.39 18.25 19.64
CA ILE A 422 -20.16 17.21 18.64
C ILE A 422 -21.50 16.66 18.12
N ARG A 423 -21.52 16.26 16.85
CA ARG A 423 -22.69 15.64 16.22
C ARG A 423 -22.28 14.58 15.18
N PHE A 424 -22.94 13.43 15.20
CA PHE A 424 -22.72 12.37 14.22
C PHE A 424 -22.93 12.85 12.77
N LEU A 425 -22.08 12.37 11.84
CA LEU A 425 -22.23 12.63 10.41
C LEU A 425 -22.24 11.35 9.57
N ASN A 426 -21.29 10.44 9.82
CA ASN A 426 -21.13 9.24 9.00
C ASN A 426 -20.37 8.13 9.74
N TRP A 427 -20.61 6.90 9.32
CA TRP A 427 -19.96 5.70 9.84
C TRP A 427 -18.52 5.56 9.34
N SER A 428 -17.75 4.73 10.05
CA SER A 428 -16.41 4.30 9.66
C SER A 428 -16.22 2.81 9.98
N GLU A 429 -15.24 2.20 9.34
CA GLU A 429 -14.76 0.86 9.68
C GLU A 429 -13.33 0.97 10.21
N ALA A 430 -12.96 0.07 11.13
CA ALA A 430 -11.59 -0.06 11.61
C ALA A 430 -10.86 -1.09 10.74
N THR A 431 -9.76 -0.66 10.10
CA THR A 431 -8.95 -1.52 9.24
C THR A 431 -7.48 -1.27 9.51
N HIS A 432 -6.67 -2.33 9.46
CA HIS A 432 -5.23 -2.20 9.44
C HIS A 432 -4.81 -1.47 8.16
N THR A 433 -3.71 -0.72 8.22
CA THR A 433 -3.04 -0.30 7.01
C THR A 433 -2.51 -1.56 6.34
N ALA A 434 -2.87 -1.80 5.08
CA ALA A 434 -2.37 -2.97 4.36
C ALA A 434 -0.95 -2.65 3.85
N PRO A 435 0.12 -3.27 4.40
CA PRO A 435 1.42 -3.15 3.79
C PRO A 435 1.32 -3.80 2.41
N ARG A 436 2.13 -3.36 1.44
CA ARG A 436 2.08 -3.88 0.06
C ARG A 436 2.69 -5.28 -0.07
N THR A 437 2.50 -6.15 0.93
CA THR A 437 2.96 -7.54 1.00
C THR A 437 2.24 -8.43 0.00
N ASP A 438 0.95 -8.18 -0.26
CA ASP A 438 0.19 -8.91 -1.29
C ASP A 438 0.74 -8.60 -2.68
N THR A 439 0.99 -7.32 -2.97
CA THR A 439 1.65 -6.91 -4.22
C THR A 439 3.04 -7.53 -4.33
N LEU A 440 3.81 -7.58 -3.23
CA LEU A 440 5.12 -8.23 -3.23
C LEU A 440 4.99 -9.73 -3.51
N PHE A 441 4.05 -10.42 -2.86
CA PHE A 441 3.79 -11.84 -3.11
C PHE A 441 3.47 -12.10 -4.58
N GLU A 442 2.56 -11.33 -5.17
CA GLU A 442 2.19 -11.46 -6.59
C GLU A 442 3.39 -11.17 -7.51
N PHE A 443 4.23 -10.19 -7.19
CA PHE A 443 5.45 -9.92 -7.95
C PHE A 443 6.45 -11.09 -7.88
N LEU A 444 6.69 -11.64 -6.69
CA LEU A 444 7.61 -12.76 -6.52
C LEU A 444 7.06 -14.05 -7.16
N SER A 445 5.74 -14.21 -7.18
CA SER A 445 5.02 -15.30 -7.86
C SER A 445 5.12 -15.18 -9.38
N ASP A 446 4.85 -14.01 -9.95
CA ASP A 446 5.01 -13.72 -11.39
C ASP A 446 6.48 -13.95 -11.85
N LEU A 447 7.45 -13.67 -10.98
CA LEU A 447 8.89 -13.92 -11.22
C LEU A 447 9.32 -15.37 -10.97
N GLU A 448 8.40 -16.23 -10.54
CA GLU A 448 8.63 -17.63 -10.17
C GLU A 448 9.70 -17.80 -9.09
N LEU A 449 9.79 -16.87 -8.13
CA LEU A 449 10.65 -17.01 -6.94
C LEU A 449 9.93 -17.78 -5.84
N ILE A 450 8.60 -17.71 -5.82
CA ILE A 450 7.72 -18.46 -4.94
C ILE A 450 6.57 -19.06 -5.75
N ASP A 451 5.96 -20.11 -5.21
CA ASP A 451 4.74 -20.71 -5.75
C ASP A 451 3.82 -21.15 -4.59
N GLY A 452 2.69 -21.79 -4.93
CA GLY A 452 1.73 -22.29 -3.94
C GLY A 452 2.24 -23.43 -3.04
N LYS A 453 3.47 -23.91 -3.23
CA LYS A 453 4.13 -24.96 -2.43
C LYS A 453 5.29 -24.44 -1.59
N GLY A 454 5.73 -23.20 -1.81
CA GLY A 454 6.84 -22.60 -1.09
C GLY A 454 7.76 -21.78 -2.00
N ILE A 455 9.00 -21.60 -1.55
CA ILE A 455 10.04 -20.95 -2.34
C ILE A 455 10.54 -21.90 -3.46
N THR A 456 10.75 -21.36 -4.65
CA THR A 456 11.25 -22.16 -5.80
C THR A 456 12.76 -22.29 -5.77
N GLU A 457 13.35 -23.15 -6.62
CA GLU A 457 14.81 -23.24 -6.78
C GLU A 457 15.42 -21.88 -7.19
N LYS A 458 14.68 -21.07 -7.97
CA LYS A 458 15.11 -19.73 -8.36
C LYS A 458 15.05 -18.77 -7.17
N GLY A 459 13.99 -18.83 -6.37
CA GLY A 459 13.87 -18.08 -5.13
C GLY A 459 15.00 -18.39 -4.15
N GLU A 460 15.35 -19.67 -3.98
CA GLU A 460 16.47 -20.09 -3.12
C GLU A 460 17.82 -19.56 -3.61
N LYS A 461 18.06 -19.56 -4.93
CA LYS A 461 19.28 -18.94 -5.51
C LYS A 461 19.35 -17.45 -5.21
N VAL A 462 18.24 -16.73 -5.36
CA VAL A 462 18.15 -15.30 -5.04
C VAL A 462 18.36 -15.07 -3.54
N LEU A 463 17.68 -15.83 -2.68
CA LEU A 463 17.82 -15.72 -1.23
C LEU A 463 19.26 -15.99 -0.77
N LYS A 464 19.92 -17.00 -1.33
CA LYS A 464 21.33 -17.30 -1.05
C LYS A 464 22.24 -16.13 -1.44
N ARG A 465 22.05 -15.56 -2.63
CA ARG A 465 22.82 -14.39 -3.10
C ARG A 465 22.65 -13.20 -2.15
N LEU A 466 21.42 -12.92 -1.72
CA LEU A 466 21.13 -11.82 -0.80
C LEU A 466 21.81 -12.00 0.57
N LYS A 467 21.82 -13.22 1.10
CA LYS A 467 22.52 -13.54 2.36
C LYS A 467 24.03 -13.36 2.24
N GLU A 468 24.64 -13.77 1.13
CA GLU A 468 26.08 -13.58 0.89
C GLU A 468 26.45 -12.10 0.83
N GLU A 469 25.60 -11.27 0.22
CA GLU A 469 25.79 -9.82 0.15
C GLU A 469 25.58 -9.10 1.49
N GLU A 470 24.70 -9.60 2.37
CA GLU A 470 24.55 -9.13 3.76
C GLU A 470 25.82 -9.42 4.57
N MET A 471 26.39 -10.63 4.44
CA MET A 471 27.59 -11.04 5.17
C MET A 471 28.86 -10.26 4.77
N CYS A 472 28.92 -9.68 3.57
CA CYS A 472 30.04 -8.85 3.13
C CYS A 472 29.95 -7.38 3.57
N ARG A 473 28.86 -6.96 4.22
CA ARG A 473 28.66 -5.59 4.75
C ARG A 473 28.92 -5.48 6.25
N HIS A 474 29.28 -6.58 6.91
CA HIS A 474 29.77 -6.65 8.29
C HIS A 474 31.25 -7.05 8.25
#